data_AF-A0A5Q6RRL9-F1
#
_entry.id   AF-A0A5Q6RRL9-F1
#
_cell.length_a   1.000
_cell.length_b   1.000
_cell.length_c   1.000
_cell.angle_alpha   90.00
_cell.angle_beta   90.00
_cell.angle_gamma   90.00
#
_symmetry.space_group_name_H-M   'P 1'
#
loop_
_entity.id
_entity.type
_entity.pdbx_description
1 polymer ?
#
loop_
_entity_poly.entity_id
_entity_poly.type
_entity_poly.pdbx_seq_one_letter_code
_entity_poly.pdbx_strand_id
1 'polypeptide(L)' 'MAMLQLKRLPDDLHAALRERAEAEDLSMSDFVIRLLRAELAVPSRRAWLDDVASHRPEEPLGLDIEQVMDDVRESER' A
#
# COMPACT_ATOMS: atom_id res chain seq x y z
N MET A 1 -1.88 -21.94 -9.53
CA MET A 1 -1.84 -20.61 -10.16
C MET A 1 -3.25 -20.27 -10.65
N ALA A 2 -3.72 -19.05 -10.41
CA ALA A 2 -5.01 -18.59 -10.91
C ALA A 2 -4.83 -17.83 -12.23
N MET A 3 -5.83 -17.87 -13.12
CA MET A 3 -5.84 -17.13 -14.38
C MET A 3 -6.91 -16.05 -14.34
N LEU A 4 -6.51 -14.79 -14.58
CA LEU A 4 -7.41 -13.65 -14.66
C LEU A 4 -7.55 -13.23 -16.14
N GLN A 5 -8.78 -13.28 -16.66
CA GLN A 5 -9.09 -12.78 -18.00
C GLN A 5 -9.96 -11.53 -17.88
N LEU A 6 -9.46 -10.38 -18.33
CA LEU A 6 -10.25 -9.17 -18.46
C LEU A 6 -10.95 -9.16 -19.82
N LYS A 7 -12.28 -9.12 -19.82
CA LYS A 7 -13.10 -9.00 -21.03
C LYS A 7 -13.61 -7.58 -21.16
N ARG A 8 -13.71 -7.08 -22.40
CA ARG A 8 -14.14 -5.71 -22.74
C ARG A 8 -13.23 -4.64 -22.11
N LEU A 9 -11.92 -4.84 -22.22
CA LEU A 9 -10.97 -3.79 -21.92
C LEU A 9 -11.02 -2.74 -23.05
N PRO A 10 -11.21 -1.44 -22.75
CA PRO A 10 -11.13 -0.41 -23.76
C PRO A 10 -9.79 -0.44 -24.50
N ASP A 11 -9.81 -0.27 -25.82
CA ASP A 11 -8.61 -0.41 -26.67
C ASP A 11 -7.54 0.63 -26.32
N ASP A 12 -7.97 1.85 -25.96
CA ASP A 12 -7.11 2.93 -25.48
C ASP A 12 -6.39 2.55 -24.18
N LEU A 13 -7.12 1.94 -23.23
CA LEU A 13 -6.52 1.45 -21.99
C LEU A 13 -5.54 0.30 -22.24
N HIS A 14 -5.88 -0.62 -23.14
CA HIS A 14 -4.97 -1.69 -23.53
C HIS A 14 -3.67 -1.14 -24.15
N ALA A 15 -3.78 -0.14 -25.04
CA ALA A 15 -2.63 0.50 -25.65
C ALA A 15 -1.74 1.21 -24.62
N ALA A 16 -2.33 1.98 -23.70
CA ALA A 16 -1.59 2.67 -22.65
C ALA A 16 -0.89 1.71 -21.69
N LEU A 17 -1.52 0.58 -21.35
CA LEU A 17 -0.89 -0.46 -20.53
C LEU A 17 0.29 -1.09 -21.27
N ARG A 18 0.16 -1.31 -22.58
CA ARG A 18 1.21 -1.90 -23.41
C ARG A 18 2.43 -1.00 -23.49
N GLU A 19 2.22 0.27 -23.81
CA GLU A 19 3.28 1.27 -23.89
C GLU A 19 4.08 1.33 -22.59
N ARG A 20 3.40 1.34 -21.44
CA ARG A 20 4.06 1.35 -20.13
C ARG A 20 4.80 0.05 -19.81
N ALA A 21 4.25 -1.10 -20.19
CA ALA A 21 4.93 -2.38 -20.02
C ALA A 21 6.23 -2.43 -20.85
N GLU A 22 6.19 -1.97 -22.10
CA GLU A 22 7.35 -1.89 -22.99
C GLU A 22 8.41 -0.89 -22.46
N ALA A 23 7.99 0.25 -21.93
CA ALA A 23 8.90 1.24 -21.33
C ALA A 23 9.65 0.71 -20.09
N GLU A 24 9.11 -0.31 -19.42
CA GLU A 24 9.70 -0.94 -18.24
C GLU A 24 10.34 -2.30 -18.53
N ASP A 25 10.45 -2.70 -19.80
CA ASP A 25 10.97 -4.00 -20.25
C ASP A 25 10.23 -5.20 -19.61
N LEU A 26 8.92 -5.05 -19.41
CA LEU A 26 8.05 -6.06 -18.82
C LEU A 26 7.06 -6.60 -19.85
N SER A 27 6.68 -7.87 -19.69
CA SER A 27 5.51 -8.39 -20.39
C SER A 27 4.24 -7.68 -19.86
N MET A 28 3.21 -7.58 -20.70
CA MET A 28 1.91 -7.01 -20.29
C MET A 28 1.38 -7.67 -19.01
N SER A 29 1.46 -9.00 -18.93
CA SER A 29 1.00 -9.77 -17.77
C SER A 29 1.79 -9.42 -16.51
N ASP A 30 3.11 -9.33 -16.61
CA ASP A 30 3.98 -8.99 -15.47
C ASP A 30 3.74 -7.57 -14.99
N PHE A 31 3.59 -6.62 -15.93
CA PHE A 31 3.27 -5.23 -15.63
C PHE A 31 1.93 -5.10 -14.88
N VAL A 32 0.87 -5.75 -15.36
CA VAL A 32 -0.45 -5.74 -14.71
C VAL A 32 -0.40 -6.42 -13.35
N ILE A 33 0.28 -7.55 -13.21
CA ILE A 33 0.44 -8.23 -11.91
C ILE A 33 1.16 -7.32 -10.91
N ARG A 34 2.22 -6.64 -11.34
CA ARG A 34 2.95 -5.69 -10.50
C ARG A 34 2.07 -4.52 -10.05
N LEU A 35 1.26 -3.96 -10.95
CA LEU A 35 0.27 -2.93 -10.60
C LEU A 35 -0.73 -3.42 -9.55
N LEU A 36 -1.30 -4.61 -9.74
CA LEU A 36 -2.23 -5.21 -8.79
C LEU A 36 -1.57 -5.45 -7.42
N ARG A 37 -0.30 -5.88 -7.40
CA ARG A 37 0.46 -6.04 -6.16
C ARG A 37 0.71 -4.71 -5.47
N ALA A 38 1.09 -3.68 -6.21
CA ALA A 38 1.31 -2.35 -5.66
C ALA A 38 0.02 -1.78 -5.05
N GLU A 39 -1.11 -1.93 -5.73
CA GLU A 39 -2.42 -1.52 -5.23
C GLU A 39 -2.81 -2.27 -3.95
N LEU A 40 -2.54 -3.58 -3.88
CA LEU A 40 -2.87 -4.40 -2.71
C LEU A 40 -1.84 -4.30 -1.57
N ALA A 41 -0.64 -3.79 -1.83
CA ALA A 41 0.39 -3.62 -0.81
C ALA A 41 0.06 -2.50 0.17
N VAL A 42 -0.76 -1.52 -0.25
CA VAL A 42 -1.23 -0.46 0.63
C VAL A 42 -2.60 -0.86 1.19
N PRO A 43 -2.75 -1.05 2.52
CA PRO A 43 -4.07 -1.29 3.09
C PRO A 43 -4.97 -0.09 2.76
N SER A 44 -6.19 -0.37 2.32
CA SER A 44 -7.19 0.70 2.17
C SER A 44 -7.31 1.47 3.47
N ARG A 45 -7.59 2.78 3.41
CA ARG A 45 -7.77 3.61 4.61
C ARG A 45 -8.74 2.97 5.62
N ARG A 46 -9.79 2.31 5.14
CA ARG A 46 -10.74 1.59 5.98
C ARG A 46 -10.11 0.37 6.65
N ALA A 47 -9.42 -0.49 5.90
CA ALA A 47 -8.71 -1.63 6.46
C ALA A 47 -7.64 -1.21 7.47
N TRP A 48 -6.94 -0.10 7.22
CA TRP A 48 -6.00 0.48 8.18
C TRP A 48 -6.70 1.00 9.44
N LEU A 49 -7.84 1.69 9.30
CA LEU A 49 -8.61 2.15 10.47
C LEU A 49 -9.14 0.97 11.30
N ASP A 50 -9.61 -0.09 10.64
CA ASP A 50 -10.07 -1.31 11.30
C ASP A 50 -8.90 -1.98 12.06
N ASP A 51 -7.72 -2.03 11.45
CA ASP A 51 -6.49 -2.56 12.07
C ASP A 51 -6.04 -1.71 13.29
N VAL A 52 -6.04 -0.39 13.16
CA VAL A 52 -5.75 0.52 14.28
C VAL A 52 -6.77 0.37 15.40
N ALA A 53 -8.06 0.19 15.05
CA ALA A 53 -9.11 -0.03 16.04
C ALA A 53 -8.95 -1.38 16.76
N SER A 54 -8.53 -2.44 16.06
CA SER A 54 -8.30 -3.75 16.69
C SER A 54 -7.07 -3.80 17.59
N HIS A 55 -6.11 -2.91 17.37
CA HIS A 55 -4.90 -2.79 18.19
C HIS A 55 -4.95 -1.63 19.18
N ARG A 56 -6.09 -0.93 19.29
CA ARG A 56 -6.27 0.12 20.29
C ARG A 56 -6.27 -0.52 21.68
N PRO A 57 -5.38 -0.11 22.59
CA PRO A 57 -5.42 -0.62 23.97
C PRO A 57 -6.73 -0.21 24.65
N GLU A 58 -7.31 -1.11 25.43
CA GLU A 58 -8.58 -0.89 26.14
C GLU A 58 -8.48 0.25 27.15
N GLU A 59 -7.28 0.50 27.66
CA GLU A 59 -6.96 1.59 28.56
C GLU A 59 -5.84 2.46 27.98
N PRO A 60 -5.82 3.78 28.26
CA PRO A 60 -4.70 4.63 27.91
C PRO A 60 -3.40 4.08 28.50
N LEU A 61 -2.32 4.04 27.71
CA LEU A 61 -1.03 3.45 28.10
C LEU A 61 -0.32 4.17 29.26
N GLY A 62 -0.93 5.20 29.85
CA GLY A 62 -0.33 6.00 30.92
C GLY A 62 0.95 6.73 30.52
N LEU A 63 1.23 6.82 29.21
CA LEU A 63 2.44 7.44 28.68
C LEU A 63 2.30 8.97 28.73
N ASP A 64 3.22 9.62 29.43
CA ASP A 64 3.44 11.05 29.31
C ASP A 64 4.27 11.31 28.05
N ILE A 65 3.59 11.72 26.98
CA ILE A 65 4.22 11.97 25.69
C ILE A 65 5.21 13.13 25.79
N GLU A 66 4.96 14.14 26.62
CA GLU A 66 5.86 15.28 26.76
C GLU A 66 7.18 14.82 27.38
N GLN A 67 7.12 14.04 28.45
CA GLN A 67 8.32 13.50 29.09
C GLN A 67 9.13 12.60 28.14
N VAL A 68 8.47 11.72 27.38
CA VAL A 68 9.15 10.85 26.40
C VAL A 68 9.85 11.67 25.32
N MET A 69 9.22 12.76 24.85
CA MET A 69 9.81 13.60 23.81
C MET A 69 10.99 14.42 24.33
N ASP A 70 10.95 14.83 25.60
CA ASP A 70 12.07 15.52 26.25
C ASP A 70 13.26 14.58 26.44
N ASP A 71 13.05 13.35 26.89
CA ASP A 71 14.10 12.33 27.03
C ASP A 71 14.83 12.05 25.70
N VAL A 72 14.09 11.97 24.58
CA VAL A 72 14.66 11.76 23.24
C VAL A 72 15.52 12.95 22.82
N ARG A 73 15.06 14.18 23.06
CA ARG A 73 15.82 15.41 22.73
C ARG A 73 17.11 15.51 23.53
N GLU A 74 17.11 15.04 24.77
CA GLU A 74 18.29 15.01 25.63
C GLU A 74 19.29 13.93 25.20
N SER A 75 18.83 12.78 24.70
CA SER A 75 19.72 11.70 24.24
C SER A 75 20.49 11.98 22.95
N GLU A 76 20.02 12.93 22.13
CA GLU A 76 20.62 13.31 20.84
C GLU A 76 21.64 14.47 20.99
N ARG A 77 21.94 14.90 22.22
CA ARG A 77 22.84 16.03 22.53
C ARG A 77 24.12 15.57 23.20
#